data_AF-A0A099ZMA7-F1
#
_entry.id   AF-A0A099ZMA7-F1
#
_cell.length_a   1.000
_cell.length_b   1.000
_cell.length_c   1.000
_cell.angle_alpha   90.00
_cell.angle_beta   90.00
_cell.angle_gamma   90.00
#
_symmetry.space_group_name_H-M   'P 1'
#
loop_
_entity.id
_entity.type
_entity.pdbx_description
1 polymer ?
#
loop_
_entity_poly.entity_id
_entity_poly.type
_entity_poly.pdbx_seq_one_letter_code
_entity_poly.pdbx_strand_id
1 'polypeptide(L)'
;LLGVILGALCGGLLRLATPIDPDIIMLIAFPGDILMRMLKMLILPLIISSLITGLSGLDAKASGRLGTRAMVYYMSTTIIAAVLGVLLVLAIHPGNPKLKKQLGQGKKNDEVSSLDAFLDLIRNLFPENLVQACFQQIQTVTKKVLVPPPIEEPSNVTDSAFALINETMREAPEAQMVIKKGLEFKDGMNVLGLIGFFIAFGIAMGKMGEQAKMMVDFFNILNEIVMKLVTMIMWYSPLGIACLICGKIIAIKDLEVVARQLGMYMVTVIVGLVIHGGIFLPLLYFVITRKSPFSFLAGIFQAWITALGTASSAGTLPVTFRCLEENLGIDKRVTRFVLPVGATINMDGTALYEAVAAIFIAQMNGIELDGGQIVTVSLTATLASVGAASIPSAGLVTMLLILTAVGLPTQDISLLVAVDWLL
;
A
#
# COMPACT_ATOMS: atom_id res chain seq x y z
N LEU A 1 15.46 15.82 -5.38
CA LEU A 1 15.28 16.76 -6.52
C LEU A 1 16.39 16.64 -7.58
N LEU A 2 17.66 16.94 -7.26
CA LEU A 2 18.79 16.80 -8.21
C LEU A 2 18.87 15.42 -8.87
N GLY A 3 18.74 14.34 -8.09
CA GLY A 3 18.72 12.97 -8.62
C GLY A 3 17.56 12.70 -9.59
N VAL A 4 16.37 13.25 -9.33
CA VAL A 4 15.21 13.13 -10.22
C VAL A 4 15.49 13.83 -11.55
N ILE A 5 15.97 15.08 -11.49
CA ILE A 5 16.26 15.88 -12.68
C ILE A 5 17.37 15.23 -13.51
N LEU A 6 18.46 14.80 -12.87
CA LEU A 6 19.56 14.10 -13.53
C LEU A 6 19.09 12.78 -14.16
N GLY A 7 18.31 11.98 -13.44
CA GLY A 7 17.75 10.73 -13.95
C GLY A 7 16.84 10.95 -15.16
N ALA A 8 15.99 11.98 -15.11
CA ALA A 8 15.09 12.34 -16.20
C ALA A 8 15.84 12.84 -17.44
N LEU A 9 16.83 13.73 -17.26
CA LEU A 9 17.65 14.25 -18.35
C LEU A 9 18.51 13.15 -18.99
N CYS A 10 19.22 12.36 -18.17
CA CYS A 10 20.04 11.27 -18.67
C CYS A 10 19.20 10.21 -19.39
N GLY A 11 18.05 9.82 -18.82
CA GLY A 11 17.13 8.87 -19.45
C GLY A 11 16.56 9.39 -20.77
N GLY A 12 16.21 10.68 -20.83
CA GLY A 12 15.75 11.34 -22.06
C GLY A 12 16.83 11.40 -23.14
N LEU A 13 18.06 11.74 -22.79
CA LEU A 13 19.20 11.80 -23.72
C LEU A 13 19.58 10.39 -24.24
N LEU A 14 19.67 9.40 -23.35
CA LEU A 14 19.97 8.01 -23.70
C LEU A 14 18.90 7.40 -24.60
N ARG A 15 17.64 7.79 -24.43
CA ARG A 15 16.54 7.39 -25.32
C ARG A 15 16.70 7.93 -26.74
N LEU A 16 17.15 9.18 -26.90
CA LEU A 16 17.40 9.78 -28.21
C LEU A 16 18.54 9.10 -28.98
N ALA A 17 19.45 8.41 -28.27
CA ALA A 17 20.62 7.77 -28.84
C ALA A 17 20.39 6.39 -29.51
N THR A 18 19.16 5.86 -29.58
CA THR A 18 18.75 4.60 -30.26
C THR A 18 19.40 3.29 -29.74
N PRO A 19 18.86 2.10 -30.14
CA PRO A 19 18.37 1.10 -29.19
C PRO A 19 19.47 0.58 -28.25
N ILE A 20 19.26 0.78 -26.95
CA ILE A 20 20.15 0.29 -25.91
C ILE A 20 19.81 -1.18 -25.63
N ASP A 21 20.84 -2.02 -25.57
CA ASP A 21 20.71 -3.42 -25.20
C ASP A 21 20.01 -3.56 -23.83
N PRO A 22 19.01 -4.45 -23.66
CA PRO A 22 18.35 -4.70 -22.38
C PRO A 22 19.31 -4.92 -21.20
N ASP A 23 20.47 -5.52 -21.42
CA ASP A 23 21.46 -5.78 -20.36
C ASP A 23 22.09 -4.47 -19.85
N ILE A 24 22.31 -3.50 -20.74
CA ILE A 24 22.82 -2.18 -20.37
C ILE A 24 21.75 -1.40 -19.59
N ILE A 25 20.47 -1.53 -19.97
CA ILE A 25 19.36 -0.91 -19.23
C ILE A 25 19.30 -1.47 -17.80
N MET A 26 19.48 -2.79 -17.65
CA MET A 26 19.53 -3.44 -16.34
C MET A 26 20.69 -2.91 -15.50
N LEU A 27 21.90 -2.79 -16.08
CA LEU A 27 23.07 -2.23 -15.40
C LEU A 27 22.85 -0.77 -14.95
N ILE A 28 22.22 0.06 -15.79
CA ILE A 28 21.88 1.45 -15.44
C ILE A 28 20.86 1.50 -14.31
N ALA A 29 19.87 0.62 -14.32
CA ALA A 29 18.80 0.58 -13.31
C ALA A 29 19.24 -0.08 -11.98
N PHE A 30 20.32 -0.87 -11.98
CA PHE A 30 20.73 -1.68 -10.85
C PHE A 30 20.93 -0.92 -9.52
N PRO A 31 21.55 0.28 -9.47
CA PRO A 31 21.60 1.07 -8.23
C PRO A 31 20.22 1.43 -7.69
N GLY A 32 19.24 1.64 -8.57
CA GLY A 32 17.85 1.82 -8.21
C GLY A 32 17.23 0.57 -7.59
N ASP A 33 17.51 -0.60 -8.15
CA ASP A 33 17.03 -1.88 -7.61
C ASP A 33 17.62 -2.17 -6.22
N ILE A 34 18.89 -1.83 -6.00
CA ILE A 34 19.54 -1.92 -4.68
C ILE A 34 18.85 -1.01 -3.66
N LEU A 35 18.55 0.24 -4.04
CA LEU A 35 17.79 1.16 -3.18
C LEU A 35 16.44 0.54 -2.78
N MET A 36 15.69 -0.01 -3.74
CA MET A 36 14.40 -0.65 -3.46
C MET A 36 14.52 -1.86 -2.53
N ARG A 37 15.58 -2.67 -2.65
CA ARG A 37 15.85 -3.79 -1.74
C ARG A 37 16.18 -3.32 -0.33
N MET A 38 17.00 -2.27 -0.19
CA MET A 38 17.36 -1.69 1.10
C MET A 38 16.13 -1.12 1.82
N LEU A 39 15.26 -0.41 1.09
CA LEU A 39 13.99 0.08 1.63
C LEU A 39 13.07 -1.08 2.06
N LYS A 40 12.95 -2.12 1.22
CA LYS A 40 12.13 -3.31 1.53
C LYS A 40 12.58 -4.04 2.79
N MET A 41 13.87 -4.08 3.06
CA MET A 41 14.44 -4.71 4.24
C MET A 41 14.02 -4.01 5.55
N LEU A 42 13.89 -2.68 5.53
CA LEU A 42 13.56 -1.90 6.72
C LEU A 42 12.08 -1.91 7.08
N ILE A 43 11.20 -2.34 6.17
CA ILE A 43 9.74 -2.32 6.38
C ILE A 43 9.36 -3.13 7.63
N LEU A 44 9.82 -4.39 7.71
CA LEU A 44 9.46 -5.29 8.78
C LEU A 44 9.82 -4.75 10.18
N PRO A 45 11.10 -4.42 10.49
CA PRO A 45 11.44 -3.92 11.82
C PRO A 45 10.80 -2.57 12.13
N LEU A 46 10.55 -1.73 11.11
CA LEU A 46 9.91 -0.43 11.28
C LEU A 46 8.43 -0.57 11.65
N ILE A 47 7.66 -1.39 10.92
CA ILE A 47 6.24 -1.65 11.21
C ILE A 47 6.08 -2.19 12.63
N ILE A 48 6.89 -3.18 13.01
CA ILE A 48 6.81 -3.82 14.32
C ILE A 48 7.07 -2.80 15.42
N SER A 49 8.21 -2.09 15.35
CA SER A 49 8.61 -1.15 16.39
C SER A 49 7.71 0.09 16.45
N SER A 50 7.31 0.64 15.31
CA SER A 50 6.48 1.85 15.25
C SER A 50 5.03 1.61 15.73
N LEU A 51 4.40 0.49 15.35
CA LEU A 51 3.03 0.19 15.78
C LEU A 51 2.97 -0.11 17.28
N ILE A 52 3.93 -0.90 17.78
CA ILE A 52 4.02 -1.24 19.20
C ILE A 52 4.18 0.03 20.04
N THR A 53 5.13 0.88 19.67
CA THR A 53 5.45 2.10 20.44
C THR A 53 4.30 3.11 20.36
N GLY A 54 3.70 3.27 19.18
CA GLY A 54 2.54 4.15 18.98
C GLY A 54 1.30 3.75 19.79
N LEU A 55 1.06 2.45 19.98
CA LEU A 55 -0.14 1.95 20.66
C LEU A 55 0.06 1.62 22.13
N SER A 56 1.29 1.31 22.56
CA SER A 56 1.61 1.02 23.96
C SER A 56 1.59 2.27 24.85
N GLY A 57 1.82 3.46 24.27
CA GLY A 57 1.66 4.75 24.97
C GLY A 57 0.20 5.14 25.25
N LEU A 58 -0.77 4.40 24.71
CA LEU A 58 -2.19 4.62 24.96
C LEU A 58 -2.58 4.04 26.32
N ASP A 59 -2.48 4.86 27.36
CA ASP A 59 -2.82 4.46 28.73
C ASP A 59 -4.31 4.09 28.86
N ALA A 60 -4.61 2.79 28.94
CA ALA A 60 -5.98 2.27 28.87
C ALA A 60 -6.88 2.71 30.05
N LYS A 61 -6.27 3.13 31.17
CA LYS A 61 -6.99 3.46 32.42
C LYS A 61 -7.22 4.97 32.60
N ALA A 62 -6.30 5.82 32.17
CA ALA A 62 -6.43 7.29 32.25
C ALA A 62 -6.92 7.93 30.94
N SER A 63 -6.73 7.26 29.79
CA SER A 63 -6.99 7.82 28.45
C SER A 63 -8.22 7.26 27.74
N GLY A 64 -9.01 6.39 28.38
CA GLY A 64 -10.06 5.61 27.69
C GLY A 64 -10.99 6.44 26.78
N ARG A 65 -11.58 7.54 27.29
CA ARG A 65 -12.48 8.39 26.47
C ARG A 65 -11.74 9.27 25.46
N LEU A 66 -10.56 9.79 25.80
CA LEU A 66 -9.80 10.66 24.91
C LEU A 66 -9.19 9.86 23.74
N GLY A 67 -8.56 8.73 24.05
CA GLY A 67 -8.04 7.76 23.09
C GLY A 67 -9.11 7.19 22.17
N THR A 68 -10.26 6.77 22.71
CA THR A 68 -11.34 6.26 21.86
C THR A 68 -11.86 7.32 20.89
N ARG A 69 -12.02 8.57 21.34
CA ARG A 69 -12.44 9.68 20.46
C ARG A 69 -11.39 9.97 19.37
N ALA A 70 -10.11 9.98 19.71
CA ALA A 70 -9.04 10.18 18.75
C ALA A 70 -9.00 9.05 17.71
N MET A 71 -9.11 7.79 18.15
CA MET A 71 -9.09 6.63 17.25
C MET A 71 -10.29 6.60 16.31
N VAL A 72 -11.49 6.90 16.82
CA VAL A 72 -12.70 7.02 15.99
C VAL A 72 -12.53 8.13 14.96
N TYR A 73 -12.00 9.28 15.38
CA TYR A 73 -11.70 10.39 14.46
C TYR A 73 -10.73 9.93 13.36
N TYR A 74 -9.58 9.36 13.71
CA TYR A 74 -8.56 8.92 12.75
C TYR A 74 -9.10 7.90 11.73
N MET A 75 -9.73 6.83 12.22
CA MET A 75 -10.28 5.81 11.32
C MET A 75 -11.36 6.39 10.41
N SER A 76 -12.19 7.31 10.91
CA SER A 76 -13.24 7.93 10.10
C SER A 76 -12.68 8.85 9.01
N THR A 77 -11.71 9.71 9.31
CA THR A 77 -11.12 10.63 8.32
C THR A 77 -10.37 9.87 7.26
N THR A 78 -9.63 8.83 7.65
CA THR A 78 -8.82 8.04 6.72
C THR A 78 -9.69 7.21 5.77
N ILE A 79 -10.76 6.59 6.27
CA ILE A 79 -11.74 5.89 5.40
C ILE A 79 -12.35 6.87 4.40
N ILE A 80 -12.72 8.08 4.84
CA ILE A 80 -13.31 9.07 3.95
C ILE A 80 -12.29 9.56 2.92
N ALA A 81 -11.02 9.71 3.29
CA ALA A 81 -9.95 10.05 2.36
C ALA A 81 -9.75 8.97 1.28
N ALA A 82 -9.73 7.70 1.67
CA ALA A 82 -9.64 6.56 0.74
C ALA A 82 -10.84 6.51 -0.21
N VAL A 83 -12.07 6.63 0.32
CA VAL A 83 -13.30 6.66 -0.49
C VAL A 83 -13.30 7.84 -1.46
N LEU A 84 -12.89 9.03 -1.02
CA LEU A 84 -12.76 10.19 -1.90
C LEU A 84 -11.76 9.92 -3.03
N GLY A 85 -10.61 9.32 -2.72
CA GLY A 85 -9.62 8.90 -3.71
C GLY A 85 -10.19 7.96 -4.76
N VAL A 86 -10.90 6.91 -4.31
CA VAL A 86 -11.61 5.96 -5.19
C VAL A 86 -12.62 6.68 -6.10
N LEU A 87 -13.44 7.57 -5.55
CA LEU A 87 -14.44 8.29 -6.34
C LEU A 87 -13.77 9.18 -7.41
N LEU A 88 -12.72 9.90 -7.05
CA LEU A 88 -12.02 10.80 -7.97
C LEU A 88 -11.30 10.04 -9.09
N VAL A 89 -10.62 8.94 -8.78
CA VAL A 89 -9.89 8.16 -9.80
C VAL A 89 -10.83 7.41 -10.75
N LEU A 90 -12.01 6.99 -10.28
CA LEU A 90 -13.04 6.41 -11.14
C LEU A 90 -13.71 7.47 -12.02
N ALA A 91 -13.92 8.68 -11.51
CA ALA A 91 -14.53 9.78 -12.26
C ALA A 91 -13.59 10.40 -13.31
N ILE A 92 -12.32 10.64 -12.96
CA ILE A 92 -11.32 11.25 -13.85
C ILE A 92 -10.73 10.20 -14.82
N HIS A 93 -10.64 8.95 -14.36
CA HIS A 93 -10.11 7.82 -15.11
C HIS A 93 -8.72 8.08 -15.73
N PRO A 94 -7.70 8.43 -14.91
CA PRO A 94 -6.38 8.85 -15.42
C PRO A 94 -5.64 7.75 -16.21
N GLY A 95 -5.92 6.46 -15.97
CA GLY A 95 -5.37 5.36 -16.76
C GLY A 95 -6.26 5.04 -17.97
N ASN A 96 -5.89 5.47 -19.18
CA ASN A 96 -6.62 5.06 -20.39
C ASN A 96 -6.03 3.77 -20.98
N PRO A 97 -6.81 2.66 -21.09
CA PRO A 97 -6.30 1.36 -21.52
C PRO A 97 -5.98 1.25 -23.02
N LYS A 98 -6.34 2.25 -23.84
CA LYS A 98 -6.06 2.26 -25.30
C LYS A 98 -4.57 2.12 -25.66
N LEU A 99 -3.65 2.23 -24.69
CA LEU A 99 -2.21 2.17 -24.92
C LEU A 99 -1.54 0.80 -24.75
N LYS A 100 -2.13 -0.17 -24.05
CA LYS A 100 -1.44 -1.46 -23.84
C LYS A 100 -1.45 -2.36 -25.09
N LYS A 101 -2.13 -1.97 -26.17
CA LYS A 101 -1.92 -2.60 -27.50
C LYS A 101 -0.45 -2.51 -27.97
N GLN A 102 0.37 -1.62 -27.41
CA GLN A 102 1.79 -1.44 -27.79
C GLN A 102 2.81 -1.79 -26.69
N LEU A 103 2.39 -1.97 -25.43
CA LEU A 103 3.27 -2.27 -24.28
C LEU A 103 3.30 -3.76 -23.87
N GLY A 104 2.64 -4.63 -24.63
CA GLY A 104 2.54 -6.07 -24.37
C GLY A 104 1.42 -6.40 -23.38
N GLN A 105 0.64 -7.45 -23.64
CA GLN A 105 -0.44 -7.86 -22.74
C GLN A 105 0.15 -8.35 -21.41
N GLY A 106 -0.24 -7.70 -20.32
CA GLY A 106 -0.06 -8.31 -19.00
C GLY A 106 -0.90 -9.58 -18.99
N LYS A 107 -0.32 -10.70 -18.54
CA LYS A 107 -1.09 -11.93 -18.34
C LYS A 107 -2.33 -11.57 -17.51
N LYS A 108 -3.51 -11.86 -18.08
CA LYS A 108 -4.78 -11.85 -17.35
C LYS A 108 -4.54 -12.71 -16.10
N ASN A 109 -4.52 -12.12 -14.91
CA ASN A 109 -4.53 -12.94 -13.72
C ASN A 109 -5.82 -13.76 -13.77
N ASP A 110 -5.68 -15.06 -13.59
CA ASP A 110 -6.78 -16.03 -13.55
C ASP A 110 -7.91 -15.44 -12.70
N GLU A 111 -9.16 -15.60 -13.15
CA GLU A 111 -10.38 -15.04 -12.55
C GLU A 111 -10.40 -15.19 -11.02
N VAL A 112 -9.85 -14.20 -10.31
CA VAL A 112 -9.92 -14.13 -8.86
C VAL A 112 -11.30 -13.56 -8.56
N SER A 113 -12.16 -14.40 -7.99
CA SER A 113 -13.48 -13.93 -7.55
C SER A 113 -13.28 -12.83 -6.50
N SER A 114 -14.07 -11.75 -6.59
CA SER A 114 -14.06 -10.66 -5.61
C SER A 114 -14.29 -11.16 -4.18
N LEU A 115 -15.11 -12.22 -4.04
CA LEU A 115 -15.31 -12.93 -2.79
C LEU A 115 -14.01 -13.57 -2.29
N ASP A 116 -13.27 -14.24 -3.16
CA ASP A 116 -12.01 -14.89 -2.78
C ASP A 116 -10.98 -13.86 -2.33
N ALA A 117 -10.88 -12.71 -3.01
CA ALA A 117 -10.00 -11.62 -2.61
C ALA A 117 -10.38 -11.02 -1.24
N PHE A 118 -11.67 -10.84 -0.97
CA PHE A 118 -12.15 -10.37 0.34
C PHE A 118 -11.92 -11.41 1.45
N LEU A 119 -12.14 -12.69 1.16
CA LEU A 119 -11.87 -13.77 2.12
C LEU A 119 -10.36 -13.90 2.39
N ASP A 120 -9.53 -13.75 1.37
CA ASP A 120 -8.07 -13.74 1.50
C ASP A 120 -7.59 -12.53 2.31
N LEU A 121 -8.26 -11.38 2.20
CA LEU A 121 -7.98 -10.23 3.07
C LEU A 121 -8.18 -10.59 4.55
N ILE A 122 -9.31 -11.21 4.89
CA ILE A 122 -9.61 -11.61 6.27
C ILE A 122 -8.63 -12.70 6.74
N ARG A 123 -8.34 -13.70 5.90
CA ARG A 123 -7.37 -14.76 6.23
C ARG A 123 -5.99 -14.18 6.49
N ASN A 124 -5.53 -13.26 5.65
CA ASN A 124 -4.23 -12.62 5.82
C ASN A 124 -4.19 -11.68 7.04
N LEU A 125 -5.32 -11.12 7.48
CA LEU A 125 -5.39 -10.34 8.73
C LEU A 125 -5.06 -11.19 9.97
N PHE A 126 -5.32 -12.50 9.93
CA PHE A 126 -5.05 -13.45 11.01
C PHE A 126 -4.10 -14.56 10.52
N PRO A 127 -2.78 -14.30 10.41
CA PRO A 127 -1.84 -15.28 9.90
C PRO A 127 -1.71 -16.49 10.83
N GLU A 128 -1.59 -17.69 10.26
CA GLU A 128 -1.40 -18.94 11.02
C GLU A 128 -0.06 -18.94 11.79
N ASN A 129 0.95 -18.25 11.25
CA ASN A 129 2.27 -18.15 11.87
C ASN A 129 2.88 -16.76 11.63
N LEU A 130 3.33 -16.11 12.70
CA LEU A 130 3.90 -14.76 12.63
C LEU A 130 5.24 -14.70 11.87
N VAL A 131 6.09 -15.71 12.04
CA VAL A 131 7.38 -15.78 11.34
C VAL A 131 7.17 -16.04 9.85
N GLN A 132 6.23 -16.92 9.51
CA GLN A 132 5.86 -17.18 8.12
C GLN A 132 5.27 -15.92 7.46
N ALA A 133 4.45 -15.16 8.19
CA ALA A 133 3.90 -13.89 7.71
C ALA A 133 4.97 -12.86 7.31
N CYS A 134 6.20 -12.95 7.83
CA CYS A 134 7.30 -12.08 7.43
C CYS A 134 7.74 -12.28 5.96
N PHE A 135 7.44 -13.41 5.34
CA PHE A 135 7.91 -13.73 3.98
C PHE A 135 6.88 -14.43 3.08
N GLN A 136 5.72 -14.84 3.60
CA GLN A 136 4.66 -15.49 2.84
C GLN A 136 3.27 -14.92 3.17
N GLN A 137 2.37 -14.99 2.19
CA GLN A 137 0.95 -14.63 2.31
C GLN A 137 0.06 -15.70 1.67
N ILE A 138 -1.18 -15.79 2.14
CA ILE A 138 -2.16 -16.77 1.63
C ILE A 138 -2.90 -16.14 0.46
N GLN A 139 -3.01 -16.86 -0.65
CA GLN A 139 -3.88 -16.48 -1.76
C GLN A 139 -4.67 -17.68 -2.27
N THR A 140 -5.94 -17.45 -2.59
CA THR A 140 -6.79 -18.42 -3.29
C THR A 140 -6.35 -18.48 -4.75
N VAL A 141 -5.90 -19.66 -5.17
CA VAL A 141 -5.49 -19.94 -6.55
C VAL A 141 -6.47 -20.90 -7.18
N THR A 142 -6.91 -20.56 -8.39
CA THR A 142 -7.81 -21.36 -9.19
C THR A 142 -6.99 -22.28 -10.09
N LYS A 143 -6.97 -23.59 -9.80
CA LYS A 143 -6.27 -24.58 -10.63
C LYS A 143 -7.28 -25.37 -11.47
N LYS A 144 -7.01 -25.49 -12.76
CA LYS A 144 -7.73 -26.41 -13.64
C LYS A 144 -7.17 -27.81 -13.41
N VAL A 145 -7.96 -28.68 -12.79
CA VAL A 145 -7.57 -30.07 -12.53
C VAL A 145 -8.34 -30.96 -13.48
N LEU A 146 -7.62 -31.85 -14.17
CA LEU A 146 -8.22 -32.91 -14.97
C LEU A 146 -8.81 -33.95 -14.01
N VAL A 147 -10.13 -34.04 -13.96
CA VAL A 147 -10.82 -35.06 -13.16
C VAL A 147 -11.26 -36.17 -14.11
N PRO A 148 -10.86 -37.44 -13.87
CA PRO A 148 -11.38 -38.56 -14.64
C PRO A 148 -12.90 -38.66 -14.41
N PRO A 149 -13.70 -39.00 -15.43
CA PRO A 149 -15.14 -39.10 -15.25
C PRO A 149 -15.49 -40.18 -14.21
N PRO A 150 -16.68 -40.07 -13.58
CA PRO A 150 -17.16 -41.08 -12.65
C PRO A 150 -17.11 -42.46 -13.32
N ILE A 151 -16.42 -43.41 -12.69
CA ILE A 151 -16.47 -44.82 -13.11
C ILE A 151 -17.87 -45.31 -12.75
N GLU A 152 -18.75 -45.46 -13.73
CA GLU A 152 -19.98 -46.23 -13.55
C GLU A 152 -19.56 -47.69 -13.29
N GLU A 153 -19.69 -48.16 -12.05
CA GLU A 153 -19.47 -49.57 -11.75
C GLU A 153 -20.55 -50.40 -12.48
N PRO A 154 -20.16 -51.38 -13.32
CA PRO A 154 -21.14 -52.21 -14.01
C PRO A 154 -21.89 -53.07 -13.00
N SER A 155 -23.21 -52.88 -12.92
CA SER A 155 -24.07 -53.51 -11.93
C SER A 155 -24.24 -55.03 -12.10
N ASN A 156 -23.79 -55.64 -13.21
CA ASN A 156 -24.03 -57.06 -13.50
C ASN A 156 -22.79 -57.78 -14.09
N VAL A 157 -22.54 -59.00 -13.58
CA VAL A 157 -21.41 -59.87 -13.95
C VAL A 157 -21.45 -60.36 -15.40
N THR A 158 -22.60 -60.28 -16.08
CA THR A 158 -22.75 -60.67 -17.50
C THR A 158 -22.25 -59.61 -18.46
N ASP A 159 -22.23 -58.33 -18.04
CA ASP A 159 -21.80 -57.20 -18.87
C ASP A 159 -20.28 -57.02 -18.91
N SER A 160 -19.54 -57.65 -17.97
CA SER A 160 -18.07 -57.56 -17.92
C SER A 160 -17.39 -58.33 -19.06
N ALA A 161 -17.97 -59.46 -19.49
CA ALA A 161 -17.48 -60.22 -20.64
C ALA A 161 -17.79 -59.52 -21.98
N PHE A 162 -18.91 -58.80 -22.06
CA PHE A 162 -19.26 -57.99 -23.23
C PHE A 162 -18.48 -56.67 -23.27
N ALA A 163 -18.12 -56.11 -22.11
CA ALA A 163 -17.25 -54.93 -22.00
C ALA A 163 -15.83 -55.24 -22.51
N LEU A 164 -15.25 -56.39 -22.17
CA LEU A 164 -13.91 -56.80 -22.62
C LEU A 164 -13.78 -56.98 -24.14
N ILE A 165 -14.86 -57.34 -24.84
CA ILE A 165 -14.87 -57.47 -26.30
C ILE A 165 -14.97 -56.10 -26.98
N ASN A 166 -15.60 -55.12 -26.33
CA ASN A 166 -15.75 -53.74 -26.84
C ASN A 166 -14.63 -52.78 -26.40
N GLU A 167 -13.67 -53.23 -25.59
CA GLU A 167 -12.56 -52.39 -25.07
C GLU A 167 -11.54 -51.97 -26.14
N THR A 168 -11.55 -52.58 -27.34
CA THR A 168 -10.65 -52.15 -28.43
C THR A 168 -11.11 -50.87 -29.13
N MET A 169 -12.30 -50.33 -28.83
CA MET A 169 -12.86 -49.12 -29.48
C MET A 169 -13.60 -48.17 -28.52
N ARG A 170 -13.21 -48.08 -27.25
CA ARG A 170 -13.57 -46.91 -26.43
C ARG A 170 -12.41 -45.93 -26.44
N GLU A 171 -12.59 -44.80 -27.11
CA GLU A 171 -11.77 -43.61 -26.87
C GLU A 171 -11.72 -43.38 -25.36
N ALA A 172 -10.52 -43.16 -24.83
CA ALA A 172 -10.32 -42.88 -23.42
C ALA A 172 -11.28 -41.74 -23.01
N PRO A 173 -12.00 -41.86 -21.89
CA PRO A 173 -12.92 -40.83 -21.46
C PRO A 173 -12.21 -39.46 -21.44
N GLU A 174 -12.72 -38.49 -22.20
CA GLU A 174 -12.12 -37.16 -22.22
C GLU A 174 -12.14 -36.59 -20.80
N ALA A 175 -10.95 -36.29 -20.26
CA ALA A 175 -10.81 -35.75 -18.93
C ALA A 175 -11.56 -34.41 -18.83
N GLN A 176 -12.53 -34.32 -17.92
CA GLN A 176 -13.24 -33.08 -17.69
C GLN A 176 -12.32 -32.11 -16.93
N MET A 177 -12.12 -30.92 -17.51
CA MET A 177 -11.44 -29.81 -16.86
C MET A 177 -12.34 -29.24 -15.77
N VAL A 178 -12.14 -29.67 -14.51
CA VAL A 178 -12.86 -29.10 -13.37
C VAL A 178 -12.01 -27.99 -12.75
N ILE A 179 -12.63 -26.83 -12.55
CA ILE A 179 -12.00 -25.71 -11.87
C ILE A 179 -12.03 -25.98 -10.36
N LYS A 180 -10.87 -26.22 -9.75
CA LYS A 180 -10.74 -26.41 -8.31
C LYS A 180 -10.04 -25.21 -7.68
N LYS A 181 -10.69 -24.60 -6.68
CA LYS A 181 -10.08 -23.55 -5.86
C LYS A 181 -9.23 -24.19 -4.76
N GLY A 182 -8.02 -23.69 -4.57
CA GLY A 182 -7.11 -24.10 -3.50
C GLY A 182 -6.47 -22.90 -2.82
N LEU A 183 -6.07 -23.06 -1.57
CA LEU A 183 -5.26 -22.08 -0.87
C LEU A 183 -3.80 -22.39 -1.10
N GLU A 184 -3.02 -21.39 -1.50
CA GLU A 184 -1.58 -21.51 -1.66
C GLU A 184 -0.86 -20.37 -0.94
N PHE A 185 0.27 -20.71 -0.32
CA PHE A 185 1.20 -19.70 0.17
C PHE A 185 1.99 -19.16 -1.02
N LYS A 186 1.94 -17.83 -1.20
CA LYS A 186 2.77 -17.12 -2.14
C LYS A 186 3.86 -16.36 -1.41
N ASP A 187 5.03 -16.31 -2.02
CA ASP A 187 6.15 -15.53 -1.51
C ASP A 187 5.83 -14.04 -1.55
N GLY A 188 6.09 -13.37 -0.44
CA GLY A 188 5.71 -11.99 -0.19
C GLY A 188 5.32 -11.80 1.27
N MET A 189 5.83 -10.75 1.92
CA MET A 189 5.51 -10.43 3.31
C MET A 189 4.02 -10.13 3.48
N ASN A 190 3.33 -10.84 4.37
CA ASN A 190 1.98 -10.54 4.81
C ASN A 190 1.98 -9.38 5.81
N VAL A 191 2.14 -8.17 5.29
CA VAL A 191 2.17 -6.94 6.09
C VAL A 191 0.84 -6.71 6.82
N LEU A 192 -0.30 -7.08 6.22
CA LEU A 192 -1.61 -6.92 6.84
C LEU A 192 -1.74 -7.71 8.15
N GLY A 193 -1.32 -8.97 8.14
CA GLY A 193 -1.32 -9.83 9.32
C GLY A 193 -0.37 -9.33 10.40
N LEU A 194 0.80 -8.83 10.00
CA LEU A 194 1.75 -8.21 10.92
C LEU A 194 1.14 -6.96 11.58
N ILE A 195 0.52 -6.07 10.80
CA ILE A 195 -0.16 -4.88 11.33
C ILE A 195 -1.26 -5.30 12.30
N GLY A 196 -2.18 -6.19 11.89
CA GLY A 196 -3.29 -6.65 12.74
C GLY A 196 -2.81 -7.24 14.07
N PHE A 197 -1.79 -8.10 14.01
CA PHE A 197 -1.19 -8.69 15.21
C PHE A 197 -0.50 -7.64 16.10
N PHE A 198 0.36 -6.79 15.54
CA PHE A 198 1.13 -5.83 16.32
C PHE A 198 0.30 -4.66 16.84
N ILE A 199 -0.84 -4.36 16.22
CA ILE A 199 -1.85 -3.47 16.78
C ILE A 199 -2.43 -4.08 18.07
N ALA A 200 -2.91 -5.32 17.99
CA ALA A 200 -3.46 -6.02 19.16
C ALA A 200 -2.40 -6.19 20.26
N PHE A 201 -1.15 -6.50 19.88
CA PHE A 201 -0.01 -6.62 20.78
C PHE A 201 0.32 -5.31 21.48
N GLY A 202 0.40 -4.20 20.73
CA GLY A 202 0.63 -2.85 21.28
C GLY A 202 -0.44 -2.44 22.28
N ILE A 203 -1.72 -2.66 21.95
CA ILE A 203 -2.85 -2.38 22.85
C ILE A 203 -2.80 -3.26 24.11
N ALA A 204 -2.45 -4.55 23.98
CA ALA A 204 -2.32 -5.46 25.10
C ALA A 204 -1.20 -5.02 26.06
N MET A 205 -0.03 -4.64 25.52
CA MET A 205 1.07 -4.10 26.32
C MET A 205 0.68 -2.80 27.04
N GLY A 206 -0.03 -1.88 26.37
CA GLY A 206 -0.51 -0.65 26.99
C GLY A 206 -1.46 -0.92 28.18
N LYS A 207 -2.20 -2.03 28.16
CA LYS A 207 -3.06 -2.44 29.28
C LYS A 207 -2.30 -3.06 30.46
N MET A 208 -1.09 -3.58 30.24
CA MET A 208 -0.27 -4.21 31.29
C MET A 208 0.47 -3.20 32.18
N GLY A 209 0.50 -1.92 31.80
CA GLY A 209 1.10 -0.85 32.61
C GLY A 209 2.59 -1.08 32.86
N GLU A 210 3.01 -1.00 34.13
CA GLU A 210 4.43 -1.09 34.51
C GLU A 210 5.10 -2.41 34.12
N GLN A 211 4.37 -3.53 34.07
CA GLN A 211 4.94 -4.82 33.69
C GLN A 211 5.45 -4.83 32.25
N ALA A 212 4.84 -4.03 31.36
CA ALA A 212 5.24 -3.94 29.95
C ALA A 212 6.33 -2.89 29.70
N LYS A 213 6.72 -2.09 30.71
CA LYS A 213 7.64 -0.95 30.54
C LYS A 213 8.96 -1.34 29.87
N MET A 214 9.57 -2.44 30.31
CA MET A 214 10.83 -2.94 29.72
C MET A 214 10.67 -3.29 28.24
N MET A 215 9.55 -3.89 27.83
CA MET A 215 9.29 -4.21 26.42
C MET A 215 9.02 -2.95 25.60
N VAL A 216 8.25 -2.00 26.15
CA VAL A 216 7.99 -0.71 25.49
C VAL A 216 9.29 0.05 25.25
N ASP A 217 10.16 0.13 26.26
CA ASP A 217 11.47 0.77 26.15
C ASP A 217 12.36 0.07 25.11
N PHE A 218 12.35 -1.26 25.06
CA PHE A 218 13.05 -2.03 24.02
C PHE A 218 12.57 -1.65 22.61
N PHE A 219 11.25 -1.63 22.36
CA PHE A 219 10.73 -1.30 21.04
C PHE A 219 10.91 0.18 20.68
N ASN A 220 10.93 1.09 21.65
CA ASN A 220 11.30 2.49 21.44
C ASN A 220 12.75 2.62 20.94
N ILE A 221 13.70 1.96 21.62
CA ILE A 221 15.10 1.95 21.21
C ILE A 221 15.27 1.30 19.83
N LEU A 222 14.57 0.18 19.57
CA LEU A 222 14.59 -0.48 18.26
C LEU A 222 14.11 0.47 17.16
N ASN A 223 13.01 1.20 17.40
CA ASN A 223 12.50 2.19 16.45
C ASN A 223 13.55 3.26 16.16
N GLU A 224 14.19 3.85 17.18
CA GLU A 224 15.25 4.84 16.99
C GLU A 224 16.46 4.29 16.19
N ILE A 225 16.86 3.05 16.45
CA ILE A 225 17.95 2.39 15.70
C ILE A 225 17.55 2.25 14.23
N VAL A 226 16.35 1.76 13.95
CA VAL A 226 15.84 1.59 12.58
C VAL A 226 15.76 2.95 11.87
N MET A 227 15.33 4.01 12.54
CA MET A 227 15.30 5.37 12.00
C MET A 227 16.70 5.89 11.61
N LYS A 228 17.74 5.56 12.38
CA LYS A 228 19.14 5.86 12.00
C LYS A 228 19.56 5.08 10.76
N LEU A 229 19.15 3.81 10.62
CA LEU A 229 19.39 3.03 9.39
C LEU A 229 18.70 3.69 8.18
N VAL A 230 17.43 4.08 8.32
CA VAL A 230 16.69 4.79 7.26
C VAL A 230 17.46 6.04 6.81
N THR A 231 17.95 6.84 7.76
CA THR A 231 18.71 8.06 7.44
C THR A 231 19.94 7.75 6.59
N MET A 232 20.68 6.69 6.90
CA MET A 232 21.82 6.26 6.08
C MET A 232 21.41 5.84 4.66
N ILE A 233 20.28 5.15 4.51
CA ILE A 233 19.74 4.81 3.18
C ILE A 233 19.34 6.07 2.41
N MET A 234 18.80 7.09 3.08
CA MET A 234 18.41 8.34 2.44
C MET A 234 19.60 9.09 1.82
N TRP A 235 20.82 8.91 2.32
CA TRP A 235 22.03 9.42 1.66
C TRP A 235 22.33 8.73 0.32
N TYR A 236 21.97 7.45 0.18
CA TYR A 236 22.09 6.70 -1.07
C TYR A 236 20.95 7.01 -2.06
N SER A 237 19.79 7.44 -1.54
CA SER A 237 18.58 7.68 -2.34
C SER A 237 18.77 8.59 -3.57
N PRO A 238 19.56 9.69 -3.56
CA PRO A 238 19.69 10.54 -4.73
C PRO A 238 20.27 9.81 -5.95
N LEU A 239 21.21 8.89 -5.73
CA LEU A 239 21.81 8.06 -6.78
C LEU A 239 20.83 6.98 -7.24
N GLY A 240 20.24 6.24 -6.30
CA GLY A 240 19.30 5.17 -6.62
C GLY A 240 18.08 5.66 -7.39
N ILE A 241 17.50 6.80 -6.99
CA ILE A 241 16.36 7.41 -7.68
C ILE A 241 16.75 7.86 -9.10
N ALA A 242 17.93 8.47 -9.28
CA ALA A 242 18.40 8.89 -10.60
C ALA A 242 18.51 7.71 -11.57
N CYS A 243 19.14 6.62 -11.13
CA CYS A 243 19.29 5.39 -11.90
C CYS A 243 17.95 4.70 -12.21
N LEU A 244 17.04 4.64 -11.23
CA LEU A 244 15.72 4.02 -11.38
C LEU A 244 14.88 4.77 -12.41
N ILE A 245 14.83 6.10 -12.31
CA ILE A 245 14.10 6.96 -13.26
C ILE A 245 14.72 6.84 -14.66
N CYS A 246 16.05 6.92 -14.76
CA CYS A 246 16.77 6.80 -16.03
C CYS A 246 16.44 5.48 -16.73
N GLY A 247 16.62 4.34 -16.06
CA GLY A 247 16.34 3.01 -16.61
C GLY A 247 14.89 2.84 -17.05
N LYS A 248 13.93 3.41 -16.30
CA LYS A 248 12.51 3.34 -16.66
C LYS A 248 12.16 4.20 -17.88
N ILE A 249 12.69 5.41 -17.98
CA ILE A 249 12.45 6.29 -19.14
C ILE A 249 12.97 5.65 -20.44
N ILE A 250 14.09 4.93 -20.38
CA ILE A 250 14.66 4.21 -21.52
C ILE A 250 13.80 3.00 -21.89
N ALA A 251 13.29 2.26 -20.91
CA ALA A 251 12.47 1.06 -21.15
C ALA A 251 11.07 1.35 -21.74
N ILE A 252 10.54 2.57 -21.54
CA ILE A 252 9.19 2.94 -22.01
C ILE A 252 9.22 3.28 -23.51
N LYS A 253 8.38 2.64 -24.34
CA LYS A 253 8.33 2.90 -25.79
C LYS A 253 7.67 4.23 -26.18
N ASP A 254 6.69 4.73 -25.42
CA ASP A 254 5.96 5.99 -25.69
C ASP A 254 5.98 6.93 -24.46
N LEU A 255 6.97 7.82 -24.38
CA LEU A 255 7.16 8.72 -23.24
C LEU A 255 6.03 9.74 -23.08
N GLU A 256 5.53 10.28 -24.20
CA GLU A 256 4.51 11.33 -24.19
C GLU A 256 3.24 10.86 -23.48
N VAL A 257 2.79 9.64 -23.77
CA VAL A 257 1.55 9.16 -23.19
C VAL A 257 1.71 8.72 -21.75
N VAL A 258 2.84 8.09 -21.40
CA VAL A 258 3.13 7.77 -19.99
C VAL A 258 3.25 9.05 -19.17
N ALA A 259 3.92 10.08 -19.69
CA ALA A 259 4.00 11.39 -19.05
C ALA A 259 2.62 12.04 -18.88
N ARG A 260 1.75 11.96 -19.91
CA ARG A 260 0.37 12.47 -19.82
C ARG A 260 -0.45 11.71 -18.78
N GLN A 261 -0.34 10.39 -18.72
CA GLN A 261 -1.04 9.56 -17.74
C GLN A 261 -0.55 9.82 -16.31
N LEU A 262 0.77 9.89 -16.10
CA LEU A 262 1.35 10.26 -14.82
C LEU A 262 0.96 11.68 -14.40
N GLY A 263 0.90 12.62 -15.35
CA GLY A 263 0.42 13.98 -15.10
C GLY A 263 -1.05 14.00 -14.66
N MET A 264 -1.94 13.26 -15.34
CA MET A 264 -3.35 13.15 -14.93
C MET A 264 -3.52 12.44 -13.58
N TYR A 265 -2.70 11.43 -13.31
CA TYR A 265 -2.63 10.77 -12.01
C TYR A 265 -2.24 11.76 -10.91
N MET A 266 -1.16 12.54 -11.11
CA MET A 266 -0.74 13.57 -10.15
C MET A 266 -1.82 14.61 -9.91
N VAL A 267 -2.48 15.11 -10.98
CA VAL A 267 -3.60 16.04 -10.86
C VAL A 267 -4.72 15.43 -10.02
N THR A 268 -5.04 14.16 -10.25
CA THR A 268 -6.09 13.44 -9.49
C THR A 268 -5.76 13.38 -8.00
N VAL A 269 -4.50 13.02 -7.65
CA VAL A 269 -4.04 12.96 -6.25
C VAL A 269 -4.07 14.36 -5.62
N ILE A 270 -3.47 15.37 -6.27
CA ILE A 270 -3.40 16.75 -5.76
C ILE A 270 -4.81 17.32 -5.54
N VAL A 271 -5.71 17.14 -6.51
CA VAL A 271 -7.12 17.58 -6.38
C VAL A 271 -7.79 16.86 -5.21
N GLY A 272 -7.56 15.55 -5.05
CA GLY A 272 -8.07 14.80 -3.91
C GLY A 272 -7.56 15.32 -2.56
N LEU A 273 -6.26 15.57 -2.44
CA LEU A 273 -5.66 16.14 -1.22
C LEU A 273 -6.20 17.54 -0.92
N VAL A 274 -6.37 18.39 -1.93
CA VAL A 274 -6.93 19.74 -1.78
C VAL A 274 -8.41 19.68 -1.36
N ILE A 275 -9.21 18.79 -1.94
CA ILE A 275 -10.62 18.61 -1.53
C ILE A 275 -10.68 18.07 -0.09
N HIS A 276 -9.88 17.07 0.24
CA HIS A 276 -9.89 16.49 1.59
C HIS A 276 -9.40 17.47 2.65
N GLY A 277 -8.20 18.04 2.47
CA GLY A 277 -7.56 18.94 3.43
C GLY A 277 -8.14 20.36 3.44
N GLY A 278 -8.62 20.85 2.30
CA GLY A 278 -9.14 22.22 2.16
C GLY A 278 -10.65 22.34 2.34
N ILE A 279 -11.42 21.27 2.13
CA ILE A 279 -12.89 21.32 2.24
C ILE A 279 -13.38 20.35 3.32
N PHE A 280 -13.03 19.07 3.22
CA PHE A 280 -13.61 18.04 4.10
C PHE A 280 -13.18 18.21 5.57
N LEU A 281 -11.87 18.31 5.85
CA LEU A 281 -11.37 18.47 7.23
C LEU A 281 -11.83 19.81 7.86
N PRO A 282 -11.78 20.96 7.17
CA PRO A 282 -12.31 22.22 7.68
C PRO A 282 -13.82 22.18 7.95
N LEU A 283 -14.61 21.53 7.09
CA LEU A 283 -16.04 21.33 7.29
C LEU A 283 -16.31 20.46 8.52
N LEU A 284 -15.59 19.35 8.66
CA LEU A 284 -15.70 18.45 9.82
C LEU A 284 -15.38 19.20 11.12
N TYR A 285 -14.31 20.00 11.12
CA TYR A 285 -13.94 20.87 12.24
C TYR A 285 -15.07 21.84 12.59
N PHE A 286 -15.65 22.52 11.59
CA PHE A 286 -16.74 23.47 11.80
C PHE A 286 -18.01 22.79 12.36
N VAL A 287 -18.39 21.62 11.84
CA VAL A 287 -19.58 20.88 12.29
C VAL A 287 -19.44 20.47 13.76
N ILE A 288 -18.26 19.98 14.16
CA ILE A 288 -18.01 19.47 15.52
C ILE A 288 -17.78 20.61 16.51
N THR A 289 -16.92 21.58 16.18
CA THR A 289 -16.50 22.63 17.13
C THR A 289 -17.35 23.89 17.07
N ARG A 290 -18.12 24.08 15.99
CA ARG A 290 -18.88 25.30 15.66
C ARG A 290 -18.03 26.57 15.66
N LYS A 291 -16.71 26.44 15.46
CA LYS A 291 -15.75 27.54 15.34
C LYS A 291 -15.24 27.65 13.91
N SER A 292 -14.75 28.84 13.55
CA SER A 292 -14.19 29.07 12.22
C SER A 292 -12.94 28.19 12.01
N PRO A 293 -12.87 27.37 10.95
CA PRO A 293 -11.69 26.55 10.66
C PRO A 293 -10.52 27.40 10.14
N PHE A 294 -10.79 28.54 9.51
CA PHE A 294 -9.75 29.39 8.93
C PHE A 294 -8.82 30.00 9.99
N SER A 295 -9.36 30.39 11.15
CA SER A 295 -8.52 30.84 12.27
C SER A 295 -7.60 29.73 12.78
N PHE A 296 -8.09 28.48 12.78
CA PHE A 296 -7.28 27.32 13.17
C PHE A 296 -6.17 27.05 12.14
N LEU A 297 -6.51 27.03 10.85
CA LEU A 297 -5.55 26.84 9.75
C LEU A 297 -4.45 27.91 9.74
N ALA A 298 -4.81 29.18 9.97
CA ALA A 298 -3.83 30.26 10.08
C ALA A 298 -2.84 30.04 11.25
N GLY A 299 -3.33 29.52 12.38
CA GLY A 299 -2.49 29.23 13.55
C GLY A 299 -1.46 28.12 13.34
N ILE A 300 -1.75 27.14 12.47
CA ILE A 300 -0.85 26.01 12.15
C ILE A 300 -0.07 26.18 10.84
N PHE A 301 -0.19 27.32 10.17
CA PHE A 301 0.39 27.54 8.84
C PHE A 301 1.91 27.28 8.77
N GLN A 302 2.65 27.61 9.82
CA GLN A 302 4.09 27.32 9.93
C GLN A 302 4.41 25.81 9.89
N ALA A 303 3.57 24.99 10.52
CA ALA A 303 3.71 23.53 10.47
C ALA A 303 3.48 22.98 9.06
N TRP A 304 2.53 23.56 8.30
CA TRP A 304 2.27 23.17 6.91
C TRP A 304 3.45 23.46 5.98
N ILE A 305 4.04 24.66 6.07
CA ILE A 305 5.23 25.01 5.29
C ILE A 305 6.39 24.07 5.64
N THR A 306 6.56 23.78 6.93
CA THR A 306 7.59 22.84 7.39
C THR A 306 7.34 21.44 6.82
N ALA A 307 6.09 20.98 6.81
CA ALA A 307 5.72 19.65 6.29
C ALA A 307 5.93 19.53 4.78
N LEU A 308 5.62 20.58 4.04
CA LEU A 308 5.91 20.64 2.61
C LEU A 308 7.42 20.60 2.34
N GLY A 309 8.22 21.27 3.16
CA GLY A 309 9.68 21.31 3.00
C GLY A 309 10.39 20.03 3.42
N THR A 310 9.93 19.36 4.48
CA THR A 310 10.56 18.14 5.01
C THR A 310 9.99 16.86 4.41
N ALA A 311 8.79 16.90 3.84
CA ALA A 311 8.01 15.74 3.40
C ALA A 311 7.85 14.66 4.47
N SER A 312 7.90 15.03 5.76
CA SER A 312 7.85 14.09 6.89
C SER A 312 6.92 14.56 8.01
N SER A 313 5.90 13.76 8.32
CA SER A 313 5.00 14.00 9.45
C SER A 313 5.73 13.92 10.80
N ALA A 314 6.68 13.00 10.97
CA ALA A 314 7.49 12.93 12.20
C ALA A 314 8.43 14.15 12.33
N GLY A 315 9.04 14.59 11.23
CA GLY A 315 9.95 15.74 11.21
C GLY A 315 9.27 17.07 11.53
N THR A 316 7.95 17.17 11.37
CA THR A 316 7.18 18.41 11.59
C THR A 316 6.54 18.48 12.97
N LEU A 317 6.48 17.35 13.67
CA LEU A 317 5.79 17.20 14.95
C LEU A 317 6.18 18.28 15.98
N PRO A 318 7.47 18.65 16.17
CA PRO A 318 7.85 19.71 17.12
C PRO A 318 7.28 21.09 16.77
N VAL A 319 7.22 21.44 15.47
CA VAL A 319 6.66 22.71 15.01
C VAL A 319 5.14 22.71 15.17
N THR A 320 4.49 21.58 14.91
CA THR A 320 3.06 21.37 15.12
C THR A 320 2.67 21.55 16.59
N PHE A 321 3.45 20.99 17.52
CA PHE A 321 3.27 21.20 18.97
C PHE A 321 3.27 22.68 19.34
N ARG A 322 4.30 23.41 18.88
CA ARG A 322 4.44 24.83 19.17
C ARG A 322 3.25 25.64 18.64
N CYS A 323 2.83 25.38 17.39
CA CYS A 323 1.70 26.08 16.79
C CYS A 323 0.39 25.83 17.57
N LEU A 324 0.14 24.60 18.02
CA LEU A 324 -1.11 24.27 18.72
C LEU A 324 -1.12 24.76 20.18
N GLU A 325 0.02 24.70 20.88
CA GLU A 325 0.11 25.14 22.29
C GLU A 325 0.27 26.66 22.43
N GLU A 326 1.09 27.30 21.59
CA GLU A 326 1.40 28.75 21.70
C GLU A 326 0.44 29.62 20.87
N ASN A 327 0.19 29.28 19.60
CA ASN A 327 -0.64 30.13 18.73
C ASN A 327 -2.14 29.91 18.98
N LEU A 328 -2.55 28.66 19.22
CA LEU A 328 -3.96 28.28 19.34
C LEU A 328 -4.40 27.99 20.79
N GLY A 329 -3.47 27.94 21.73
CA GLY A 329 -3.77 27.78 23.16
C GLY A 329 -4.43 26.45 23.52
N ILE A 330 -4.17 25.38 22.77
CA ILE A 330 -4.75 24.06 23.03
C ILE A 330 -4.10 23.43 24.26
N ASP A 331 -4.91 22.76 25.08
CA ASP A 331 -4.44 22.09 26.30
C ASP A 331 -3.36 21.05 26.00
N LYS A 332 -2.22 21.19 26.69
CA LYS A 332 -1.03 20.33 26.51
C LYS A 332 -1.32 18.85 26.76
N ARG A 333 -2.31 18.54 27.60
CA ARG A 333 -2.73 17.14 27.86
C ARG A 333 -3.35 16.51 26.62
N VAL A 334 -4.03 17.30 25.78
CA VAL A 334 -4.60 16.82 24.52
C VAL A 334 -3.55 16.76 23.44
N THR A 335 -2.76 17.82 23.24
CA THR A 335 -1.73 17.84 22.18
C THR A 335 -0.69 16.74 22.36
N ARG A 336 -0.20 16.53 23.58
CA ARG A 336 0.84 15.52 23.90
C ARG A 336 0.36 14.09 23.79
N PHE A 337 -0.95 13.88 23.77
CA PHE A 337 -1.55 12.57 23.56
C PHE A 337 -1.93 12.35 22.08
N VAL A 338 -2.64 13.30 21.48
CA VAL A 338 -3.23 13.17 20.14
C VAL A 338 -2.15 13.23 19.06
N LEU A 339 -1.23 14.20 19.11
CA LEU A 339 -0.30 14.46 18.00
C LEU A 339 0.72 13.33 17.75
N PRO A 340 1.39 12.75 18.77
CA PRO A 340 2.36 11.68 18.54
C PRO A 340 1.71 10.42 17.96
N VAL A 341 0.52 10.08 18.45
CA VAL A 341 -0.28 8.94 17.96
C VAL A 341 -0.81 9.22 16.54
N GLY A 342 -1.27 10.45 16.29
CA GLY A 342 -1.77 10.84 14.98
C GLY A 342 -0.68 10.89 13.90
N ALA A 343 0.55 11.25 14.26
CA ALA A 343 1.66 11.32 13.32
C ALA A 343 1.99 9.97 12.67
N THR A 344 1.69 8.86 13.34
CA THR A 344 1.90 7.48 12.86
C THR A 344 0.62 6.83 12.36
N ILE A 345 -0.51 7.01 13.04
CA ILE A 345 -1.75 6.29 12.73
C ILE A 345 -2.60 7.04 11.69
N ASN A 346 -2.67 8.37 11.74
CA ASN A 346 -3.60 9.16 10.93
C ASN A 346 -2.94 9.70 9.65
N MET A 347 -2.86 8.85 8.63
CA MET A 347 -2.26 9.19 7.33
C MET A 347 -3.31 9.30 6.22
N ASP A 348 -4.21 10.28 6.34
CA ASP A 348 -5.30 10.50 5.37
C ASP A 348 -4.80 10.68 3.93
N GLY A 349 -3.73 11.47 3.75
CA GLY A 349 -3.13 11.71 2.43
C GLY A 349 -2.56 10.44 1.80
N THR A 350 -1.90 9.59 2.60
CA THR A 350 -1.36 8.31 2.16
C THR A 350 -2.47 7.37 1.73
N ALA A 351 -3.57 7.26 2.48
CA ALA A 351 -4.70 6.41 2.12
C ALA A 351 -5.36 6.85 0.80
N LEU A 352 -5.51 8.16 0.59
CA LEU A 352 -6.03 8.71 -0.67
C LEU A 352 -5.08 8.42 -1.83
N TYR A 353 -3.80 8.72 -1.67
CA TYR A 353 -2.76 8.45 -2.67
C TYR A 353 -2.75 6.96 -3.05
N GLU A 354 -2.79 6.08 -2.06
CA GLU A 354 -2.73 4.64 -2.23
C GLU A 354 -3.94 4.08 -2.99
N ALA A 355 -5.14 4.54 -2.63
CA ALA A 355 -6.37 4.15 -3.33
C ALA A 355 -6.35 4.61 -4.79
N VAL A 356 -5.93 5.86 -5.04
CA VAL A 356 -5.84 6.41 -6.41
C VAL A 356 -4.81 5.65 -7.23
N ALA A 357 -3.62 5.39 -6.70
CA ALA A 357 -2.57 4.73 -7.45
C ALA A 357 -2.87 3.25 -7.74
N ALA A 358 -3.49 2.52 -6.81
CA ALA A 358 -3.89 1.13 -7.05
C ALA A 358 -4.89 1.03 -8.22
N ILE A 359 -5.91 1.88 -8.23
CA ILE A 359 -6.90 1.91 -9.33
C ILE A 359 -6.29 2.45 -10.61
N PHE A 360 -5.41 3.45 -10.54
CA PHE A 360 -4.67 3.94 -11.70
C PHE A 360 -3.84 2.83 -12.37
N ILE A 361 -3.14 2.00 -11.59
CA ILE A 361 -2.40 0.85 -12.11
C ILE A 361 -3.35 -0.17 -12.75
N ALA A 362 -4.50 -0.46 -12.14
CA ALA A 362 -5.50 -1.34 -12.74
C ALA A 362 -6.00 -0.81 -14.10
N GLN A 363 -6.37 0.48 -14.14
CA GLN A 363 -6.82 1.17 -15.33
C GLN A 363 -5.77 1.18 -16.46
N MET A 364 -4.52 1.48 -16.11
CA MET A 364 -3.38 1.46 -17.05
C MET A 364 -3.15 0.05 -17.63
N ASN A 365 -3.42 -0.98 -16.84
CA ASN A 365 -3.32 -2.37 -17.26
C ASN A 365 -4.54 -2.91 -18.02
N GLY A 366 -5.61 -2.11 -18.14
CA GLY A 366 -6.89 -2.56 -18.70
C GLY A 366 -7.57 -3.64 -17.85
N ILE A 367 -7.27 -3.66 -16.55
CA ILE A 367 -7.92 -4.52 -15.57
C ILE A 367 -9.12 -3.76 -15.03
N GLU A 368 -10.32 -4.23 -15.36
CA GLU A 368 -11.55 -3.73 -14.77
C GLU A 368 -11.67 -4.31 -13.36
N LEU A 369 -11.78 -3.42 -12.36
CA LEU A 369 -11.99 -3.82 -10.97
C LEU A 369 -13.49 -3.94 -10.70
N ASP A 370 -13.89 -5.09 -10.18
CA ASP A 370 -15.26 -5.28 -9.67
C ASP A 370 -15.51 -4.45 -8.40
N GLY A 371 -16.78 -4.19 -8.09
CA GLY A 371 -17.19 -3.45 -6.88
C GLY A 371 -16.61 -4.04 -5.60
N GLY A 372 -16.51 -5.37 -5.49
CA GLY A 372 -15.86 -6.02 -4.35
C GLY A 372 -14.36 -5.72 -4.26
N GLN A 373 -13.65 -5.69 -5.40
CA GLN A 373 -12.22 -5.34 -5.43
C GLN A 373 -11.99 -3.86 -5.07
N ILE A 374 -12.88 -2.96 -5.49
CA ILE A 374 -12.83 -1.54 -5.14
C ILE A 374 -12.97 -1.34 -3.62
N VAL A 375 -13.91 -2.04 -2.98
CA VAL A 375 -14.05 -2.01 -1.51
C VAL A 375 -12.78 -2.56 -0.84
N THR A 376 -12.22 -3.65 -1.36
CA THR A 376 -10.96 -4.20 -0.86
C THR A 376 -9.81 -3.20 -1.00
N VAL A 377 -9.67 -2.49 -2.12
CA VAL A 377 -8.67 -1.41 -2.31
C VAL A 377 -8.86 -0.33 -1.24
N SER A 378 -10.09 0.14 -1.03
CA SER A 378 -10.35 1.22 -0.07
C SER A 378 -10.02 0.81 1.37
N LEU A 379 -10.39 -0.41 1.77
CA LEU A 379 -10.13 -0.92 3.12
C LEU A 379 -8.64 -1.21 3.33
N THR A 380 -7.99 -1.83 2.34
CA THR A 380 -6.55 -2.10 2.39
C THR A 380 -5.73 -0.83 2.44
N ALA A 381 -6.06 0.19 1.63
CA ALA A 381 -5.41 1.50 1.68
C ALA A 381 -5.55 2.17 3.05
N THR A 382 -6.75 2.08 3.66
CA THR A 382 -6.96 2.61 5.02
C THR A 382 -6.05 1.91 6.02
N LEU A 383 -6.02 0.58 6.03
CA LEU A 383 -5.20 -0.20 6.97
C LEU A 383 -3.69 -0.05 6.71
N ALA A 384 -3.30 0.06 5.44
CA ALA A 384 -1.92 0.25 5.02
C ALA A 384 -1.38 1.62 5.45
N SER A 385 -2.20 2.66 5.34
CA SER A 385 -1.85 4.01 5.79
C SER A 385 -1.56 4.10 7.30
N VAL A 386 -2.23 3.29 8.13
CA VAL A 386 -1.95 3.19 9.59
C VAL A 386 -0.59 2.53 9.86
N GLY A 387 -0.19 1.60 8.99
CA GLY A 387 1.11 0.91 9.07
C GLY A 387 2.25 1.64 8.36
N ALA A 388 1.94 2.71 7.61
CA ALA A 388 2.95 3.49 6.91
C ALA A 388 3.79 4.28 7.91
N ALA A 389 5.10 4.29 7.71
CA ALA A 389 6.00 5.08 8.55
C ALA A 389 5.91 6.56 8.21
N SER A 390 6.09 7.44 9.20
CA SER A 390 5.95 8.90 9.06
C SER A 390 7.15 9.58 8.36
N ILE A 391 7.67 8.94 7.32
CA ILE A 391 8.96 9.21 6.66
C ILE A 391 8.70 9.38 5.16
N PRO A 392 9.50 10.19 4.43
CA PRO A 392 9.36 10.33 2.99
C PRO A 392 9.34 8.99 2.25
N SER A 393 8.49 8.88 1.23
CA SER A 393 8.36 7.70 0.35
C SER A 393 7.93 6.39 1.03
N ALA A 394 7.43 6.43 2.28
CA ALA A 394 6.86 5.24 2.94
C ALA A 394 5.63 4.68 2.20
N GLY A 395 4.85 5.54 1.53
CA GLY A 395 3.65 5.13 0.77
C GLY A 395 3.93 4.20 -0.41
N LEU A 396 5.12 4.28 -1.03
CA LEU A 396 5.51 3.38 -2.13
C LEU A 396 5.68 1.93 -1.68
N VAL A 397 6.08 1.75 -0.42
CA VAL A 397 6.25 0.44 0.18
C VAL A 397 4.90 -0.21 0.45
N THR A 398 3.97 0.54 1.04
CA THR A 398 2.64 0.06 1.42
C THR A 398 1.74 -0.12 0.20
N MET A 399 2.01 0.58 -0.91
CA MET A 399 1.40 0.32 -2.21
C MET A 399 1.57 -1.13 -2.70
N LEU A 400 2.73 -1.77 -2.44
CA LEU A 400 2.95 -3.18 -2.80
C LEU A 400 1.88 -4.09 -2.19
N LEU A 401 1.49 -3.83 -0.94
CA LEU A 401 0.49 -4.62 -0.22
C LEU A 401 -0.88 -4.53 -0.90
N ILE A 402 -1.28 -3.34 -1.33
CA ILE A 402 -2.59 -3.12 -1.94
C ILE A 402 -2.67 -3.82 -3.29
N LEU A 403 -1.61 -3.67 -4.10
CA LEU A 403 -1.54 -4.35 -5.39
C LEU A 403 -1.55 -5.86 -5.23
N THR A 404 -0.81 -6.44 -4.26
CA THR A 404 -0.85 -7.89 -4.03
C THR A 404 -2.21 -8.35 -3.53
N ALA A 405 -2.86 -7.59 -2.63
CA ALA A 405 -4.17 -7.94 -2.06
C ALA A 405 -5.28 -8.01 -3.14
N VAL A 406 -5.16 -7.19 -4.18
CA VAL A 406 -6.15 -7.11 -5.26
C VAL A 406 -5.72 -7.94 -6.49
N GLY A 407 -4.52 -8.53 -6.45
CA GLY A 407 -3.97 -9.31 -7.56
C GLY A 407 -3.57 -8.44 -8.76
N LEU A 408 -3.08 -7.23 -8.52
CA LEU A 408 -2.55 -6.33 -9.55
C LEU A 408 -1.03 -6.50 -9.72
N PRO A 409 -0.50 -6.23 -10.93
CA PRO A 409 0.94 -6.35 -11.20
C PRO A 409 1.76 -5.32 -10.41
N THR A 410 2.71 -5.80 -9.60
CA THR A 410 3.54 -4.97 -8.72
C THR A 410 4.71 -4.28 -9.42
N GLN A 411 5.02 -4.67 -10.65
CA GLN A 411 6.15 -4.15 -11.43
C GLN A 411 5.94 -2.67 -11.82
N ASP A 412 4.68 -2.26 -11.90
CA ASP A 412 4.25 -0.94 -12.35
C ASP A 412 4.40 0.15 -11.28
N ILE A 413 4.65 -0.20 -10.02
CA ILE A 413 4.94 0.76 -8.93
C ILE A 413 6.13 1.65 -9.29
N SER A 414 7.09 1.11 -10.03
CA SER A 414 8.26 1.86 -10.49
C SER A 414 7.94 3.13 -11.28
N LEU A 415 6.76 3.20 -11.93
CA LEU A 415 6.29 4.41 -12.61
C LEU A 415 5.87 5.50 -11.62
N LEU A 416 5.30 5.11 -10.48
CA LEU A 416 4.88 6.02 -9.42
C LEU A 416 6.08 6.63 -8.68
N VAL A 417 7.18 5.88 -8.54
CA VAL A 417 8.42 6.36 -7.90
C VAL A 417 8.94 7.66 -8.54
N ALA A 418 8.76 7.81 -9.86
CA ALA A 418 9.21 9.00 -10.58
C ALA A 418 8.47 10.29 -10.18
N VAL A 419 7.22 10.17 -9.71
CA VAL A 419 6.35 11.30 -9.34
C VAL A 419 6.11 11.40 -7.83
N ASP A 420 6.45 10.35 -7.07
CA ASP A 420 6.25 10.25 -5.62
C ASP A 420 6.89 11.38 -4.82
N TRP A 421 8.04 11.89 -5.24
CA TRP A 421 8.70 12.99 -4.52
C TRP A 421 7.91 14.31 -4.51
N LEU A 422 6.93 14.44 -5.41
CA LEU A 422 6.11 15.65 -5.60
C LEU A 422 4.70 15.51 -5.01
N LEU A 423 4.27 14.28 -4.71
CA LEU A 423 2.96 13.95 -4.14
C LEU A 423 3.11 13.66 -2.64
#